data_AF-H2NBC0-F1
#
_entry.id   AF-H2NBC0-F1
#
_cell.length_a   1.000
_cell.length_b   1.000
_cell.length_c   1.000
_cell.angle_alpha   90.00
_cell.angle_beta   90.00
_cell.angle_gamma   90.00
#
_symmetry.space_group_name_H-M   'P 1'
#
loop_
_entity.id
_entity.type
_entity.pdbx_description
1 polymer ?
#
loop_
_entity_poly.entity_id
_entity_poly.type
_entity_poly.pdbx_seq_one_letter_code
_entity_poly.pdbx_strand_id
1 'polypeptide(L)'
;MWVLLRGGYPLRILLPLRGEWMGRRGLPRNLAPGPPRRRYRKETLQALDMPVLPVTATEIRQYLRGHGIPFQDGHSCLRALSPFAESSQLKGQTGVTTSFSLFIDKTTGRFLCMTSLADGSWEDFQASVEGQGDGAREGLLLSKAPEFEDSEEVRRIWNRAIPLWELPDQEEVQLADTMFGLTKVTDDTLKRFSVRYLRPARSLVFPWFSPGGSGLRGLKLLEAKCQGNGVSYEETTIPRPSAYHNLFGLPLISRRDAEVVLTSRELDSLALNQSTGLPTLTLPRGTTCLPPALLPYLEQFRRIVFWLGDDLRSWEAAKLFARKLNPKRCFLVRPGDQHPRPLEALNGGFNLSRILRTALPAWHKSIVSFRQLREEVLGELSNVEQAAGVRWSRFPDLNRILKGHRKGELTVFTGPTGSGKTTFISEYALDLCSQGVNTLWGSFEISNVRLARVMLTQFAEGRLEDQLDKYDHWADRFEDLPLYFMTFHGQQSIRTVIDTMQHAIYVYDICHVVIDNLQFMMGHEQLSTDRIAAQDYIIGVFRKFATDNNCHVTLVIHPRKEDDDKELQTASIFGSAKVSGL
;
A
#
# COMPACT_ATOMS: atom_id res chain seq x y z
N MET A 1 -25.96 -43.98 45.45
CA MET A 1 -25.69 -45.40 45.16
C MET A 1 -24.23 -45.51 44.75
N TRP A 2 -23.36 -46.01 45.66
CA TRP A 2 -22.00 -46.57 45.52
C TRP A 2 -20.91 -45.74 44.78
N VAL A 3 -19.91 -45.13 45.44
CA VAL A 3 -18.70 -45.63 46.18
C VAL A 3 -17.44 -45.81 45.29
N LEU A 4 -16.53 -44.81 45.35
CA LEU A 4 -15.10 -44.83 45.75
C LEU A 4 -14.25 -46.14 45.62
N LEU A 5 -13.11 -46.09 44.89
CA LEU A 5 -11.70 -46.22 45.38
C LEU A 5 -10.68 -46.79 44.35
N ARG A 6 -9.51 -46.12 44.27
CA ARG A 6 -8.08 -46.56 44.12
C ARG A 6 -7.72 -47.63 43.06
N GLY A 7 -6.60 -47.59 42.34
CA GLY A 7 -5.33 -46.86 42.42
C GLY A 7 -4.22 -47.75 41.81
N GLY A 8 -3.08 -47.18 41.39
CA GLY A 8 -1.83 -47.94 41.17
C GLY A 8 -1.10 -47.69 39.85
N TYR A 9 -0.03 -46.90 39.90
CA TYR A 9 1.13 -46.99 38.99
C TYR A 9 2.01 -48.19 39.40
N PRO A 10 2.88 -48.70 38.50
CA PRO A 10 4.31 -48.43 38.71
C PRO A 10 5.14 -48.18 37.45
N LEU A 11 6.35 -47.68 37.70
CA LEU A 11 7.41 -47.24 36.78
C LEU A 11 8.28 -48.37 36.18
N ARG A 12 8.87 -48.03 35.01
CA ARG A 12 10.24 -48.30 34.48
C ARG A 12 10.73 -49.75 34.31
N ILE A 13 11.32 -50.01 33.13
CA ILE A 13 12.75 -50.38 32.94
C ILE A 13 13.15 -50.22 31.46
N LEU A 14 14.43 -49.91 31.28
CA LEU A 14 15.19 -49.46 30.12
C LEU A 14 15.89 -50.61 29.34
N LEU A 15 16.39 -50.27 28.14
CA LEU A 15 17.58 -50.80 27.42
C LEU A 15 17.37 -51.84 26.28
N PRO A 16 18.31 -51.90 25.30
CA PRO A 16 18.02 -51.81 23.86
C PRO A 16 18.59 -53.02 23.09
N LEU A 17 18.28 -53.13 21.80
CA LEU A 17 18.98 -54.07 20.92
C LEU A 17 19.51 -53.37 19.66
N ARG A 18 20.85 -53.31 19.60
CA ARG A 18 21.66 -53.11 18.40
C ARG A 18 21.54 -54.33 17.48
N GLY A 19 21.65 -54.10 16.17
CA GLY A 19 21.95 -55.14 15.18
C GLY A 19 22.08 -54.56 13.77
N GLU A 20 23.29 -54.11 13.39
CA GLU A 20 23.71 -53.93 12.00
C GLU A 20 23.95 -55.30 11.36
N TRP A 21 23.47 -55.60 10.16
CA TRP A 21 24.17 -56.49 9.20
C TRP A 21 23.73 -56.17 7.75
N MET A 22 24.72 -56.00 6.88
CA MET A 22 24.62 -55.68 5.44
C MET A 22 24.09 -56.83 4.58
N GLY A 23 23.51 -56.50 3.41
CA GLY A 23 23.37 -57.46 2.30
C GLY A 23 22.57 -56.96 1.09
N ARG A 24 23.25 -56.64 -0.01
CA ARG A 24 22.68 -56.22 -1.32
C ARG A 24 21.93 -57.35 -2.05
N ARG A 25 20.87 -56.98 -2.78
CA ARG A 25 20.28 -57.49 -4.07
C ARG A 25 18.84 -56.91 -4.11
N GLY A 26 18.23 -56.33 -5.15
CA GLY A 26 18.47 -56.24 -6.59
C GLY A 26 17.14 -56.44 -7.33
N LEU A 27 16.39 -55.34 -7.60
CA LEU A 27 15.30 -55.12 -8.59
C LEU A 27 13.88 -55.76 -8.39
N PRO A 28 12.78 -55.25 -9.02
CA PRO A 28 12.63 -54.06 -9.87
C PRO A 28 11.50 -53.06 -9.48
N ARG A 29 11.55 -51.90 -10.15
CA ARG A 29 10.66 -50.74 -10.15
C ARG A 29 9.22 -51.08 -10.60
N ASN A 30 8.23 -50.55 -9.88
CA ASN A 30 6.94 -50.14 -10.47
C ASN A 30 6.86 -48.60 -10.41
N LEU A 31 6.90 -47.99 -11.59
CA LEU A 31 6.73 -46.56 -11.83
C LEU A 31 5.23 -46.25 -11.93
N ALA A 32 4.65 -45.69 -10.88
CA ALA A 32 3.45 -44.87 -10.98
C ALA A 32 3.86 -43.45 -10.55
N PRO A 33 3.76 -42.43 -11.41
CA PRO A 33 4.05 -41.06 -11.02
C PRO A 33 2.91 -40.58 -10.11
N GLY A 34 3.17 -40.53 -8.80
CA GLY A 34 2.36 -39.71 -7.90
C GLY A 34 2.47 -38.23 -8.30
N PRO A 35 1.47 -37.40 -7.96
CA PRO A 35 1.46 -36.00 -8.34
C PRO A 35 2.73 -35.31 -7.83
N PRO A 36 3.30 -34.35 -8.58
CA PRO A 36 4.57 -33.75 -8.24
C PRO A 36 4.43 -33.03 -6.90
N ARG A 37 5.02 -33.60 -5.85
CA ARG A 37 5.31 -32.86 -4.62
C ARG A 37 6.32 -31.78 -5.00
N ARG A 38 5.84 -30.58 -5.30
CA ARG A 38 6.68 -29.37 -5.36
C ARG A 38 7.46 -29.33 -4.04
N ARG A 39 8.78 -29.46 -4.14
CA ARG A 39 9.68 -29.24 -3.02
C ARG A 39 9.37 -27.84 -2.50
N TYR A 40 9.00 -27.74 -1.22
CA TYR A 40 8.90 -26.49 -0.49
C TYR A 40 10.28 -25.80 -0.63
N ARG A 41 10.37 -24.88 -1.59
CA ARG A 41 11.56 -24.08 -1.78
C ARG A 41 11.49 -23.11 -0.63
N LYS A 42 12.47 -23.20 0.27
CA LYS A 42 12.74 -22.17 1.26
C LYS A 42 13.21 -20.97 0.46
N GLU A 43 12.26 -20.26 -0.15
CA GLU A 43 12.46 -18.92 -0.64
C GLU A 43 12.94 -18.14 0.56
N THR A 44 14.21 -17.76 0.51
CA THR A 44 14.77 -16.74 1.36
C THR A 44 13.78 -15.58 1.30
N LEU A 45 13.06 -15.37 2.39
CA LEU A 45 12.26 -14.17 2.63
C LEU A 45 13.03 -13.01 2.01
N GLN A 46 12.44 -12.35 0.99
CA GLN A 46 12.94 -11.05 0.54
C GLN A 46 13.23 -10.27 1.81
N ALA A 47 14.47 -9.78 1.94
CA ALA A 47 14.94 -9.13 3.14
C ALA A 47 13.85 -8.17 3.61
N LEU A 48 13.21 -8.50 4.73
CA LEU A 48 12.28 -7.62 5.40
C LEU A 48 13.06 -6.31 5.56
N ASP A 49 12.62 -5.25 4.87
CA ASP A 49 13.15 -3.90 5.04
C ASP A 49 13.16 -3.66 6.56
N MET A 50 14.34 -3.82 7.17
CA MET A 50 14.56 -3.45 8.56
C MET A 50 14.14 -1.99 8.68
N PRO A 51 13.60 -1.53 9.81
CA PRO A 51 13.25 -0.13 9.96
C PRO A 51 14.53 0.71 9.81
N VAL A 52 14.81 1.14 8.57
CA VAL A 52 15.88 2.05 8.23
C VAL A 52 15.60 3.30 9.04
N LEU A 53 16.54 3.67 9.90
CA LEU A 53 16.42 4.91 10.65
C LEU A 53 16.20 6.03 9.64
N PRO A 54 15.12 6.82 9.77
CA PRO A 54 14.78 7.81 8.75
C PRO A 54 15.90 8.84 8.66
N VAL A 55 16.56 8.88 7.51
CA VAL A 55 17.65 9.82 7.24
C VAL A 55 17.06 11.18 6.96
N THR A 56 17.58 12.20 7.65
CA THR A 56 17.08 13.56 7.48
C THR A 56 17.61 14.18 6.18
N ALA A 57 16.80 15.04 5.55
CA ALA A 57 17.23 15.81 4.39
C ALA A 57 18.51 16.63 4.64
N THR A 58 18.79 17.01 5.90
CA THR A 58 20.02 17.68 6.32
C THR A 58 21.23 16.77 6.26
N GLU A 59 21.12 15.53 6.74
CA GLU A 59 22.18 14.52 6.66
C GLU A 59 22.50 14.17 5.20
N ILE A 60 21.46 13.96 4.37
CA ILE A 60 21.64 13.70 2.93
C ILE A 60 22.43 14.84 2.28
N ARG A 61 22.06 16.10 2.56
CA ARG A 61 22.76 17.29 2.03
C ARG A 61 24.21 17.37 2.50
N GLN A 62 24.48 17.08 3.77
CA GLN A 62 25.84 17.09 4.31
C GLN A 62 26.69 15.99 3.65
N TYR A 63 26.14 14.79 3.50
CA TYR A 63 26.81 13.66 2.85
C TYR A 63 27.18 13.98 1.40
N LEU A 64 26.22 14.48 0.60
CA LEU A 64 26.46 14.85 -0.80
C LEU A 64 27.54 15.94 -0.93
N ARG A 65 27.54 16.94 -0.04
CA ARG A 65 28.60 17.97 0.00
C ARG A 65 29.96 17.38 0.39
N GLY A 66 29.99 16.51 1.39
CA GLY A 66 31.22 15.86 1.85
C GLY A 66 31.90 15.03 0.77
N HIS A 67 31.12 14.41 -0.12
CA HIS A 67 31.61 13.61 -1.24
C HIS A 67 31.74 14.39 -2.56
N GLY A 68 31.53 15.72 -2.54
CA GLY A 68 31.68 16.55 -3.73
C GLY A 68 30.64 16.30 -4.84
N ILE A 69 29.49 15.69 -4.52
CA ILE A 69 28.43 15.38 -5.48
C ILE A 69 27.54 16.62 -5.68
N PRO A 70 27.49 17.23 -6.88
CA PRO A 70 26.63 18.37 -7.13
C PRO A 70 25.15 17.97 -7.05
N PHE A 71 24.35 18.80 -6.38
CA PHE A 71 22.90 18.59 -6.28
C PHE A 71 22.11 19.90 -6.33
N GLN A 72 20.84 19.78 -6.68
CA GLN A 72 19.82 20.82 -6.63
C GLN A 72 18.66 20.38 -5.73
N ASP A 73 18.07 21.36 -5.05
CA ASP A 73 16.90 21.13 -4.22
C ASP A 73 15.64 21.11 -5.10
N GLY A 74 14.96 19.96 -5.15
CA GLY A 74 13.69 19.80 -5.84
C GLY A 74 12.48 20.10 -4.93
N HIS A 75 11.30 19.72 -5.38
CA HIS A 75 10.06 19.71 -4.64
C HIS A 75 10.09 18.62 -3.54
N SER A 76 10.05 17.35 -3.95
CA SER A 76 10.02 16.16 -3.08
C SER A 76 11.40 15.53 -2.92
N CYS A 77 12.20 15.56 -3.98
CA CYS A 77 13.51 14.92 -4.02
C CYS A 77 14.67 15.93 -4.08
N LEU A 78 15.85 15.53 -3.64
CA LEU A 78 17.10 16.15 -4.04
C LEU A 78 17.52 15.59 -5.39
N ARG A 79 17.91 16.47 -6.32
CA ARG A 79 18.32 16.10 -7.68
C ARG A 79 19.84 16.14 -7.74
N ALA A 80 20.48 15.00 -7.96
CA ALA A 80 21.94 14.87 -7.96
C ALA A 80 22.44 14.32 -9.31
N LEU A 81 23.74 14.50 -9.55
CA LEU A 81 24.40 13.80 -10.64
C LEU A 81 24.51 12.32 -10.27
N SER A 82 24.24 11.45 -11.24
CA SER A 82 24.25 10.01 -11.00
C SER A 82 25.69 9.48 -10.99
N PRO A 83 26.13 8.78 -9.92
CA PRO A 83 27.39 8.03 -9.93
C PRO A 83 27.29 6.73 -10.75
N PHE A 84 26.07 6.33 -11.14
CA PHE A 84 25.76 5.07 -11.83
C PHE A 84 25.78 5.19 -13.37
N ALA A 85 25.92 6.41 -13.90
CA ALA A 85 25.97 6.60 -15.35
C ALA A 85 27.37 6.28 -15.87
N GLU A 86 27.46 5.44 -16.91
CA GLU A 86 28.74 5.20 -17.57
C GLU A 86 29.35 6.52 -18.06
N SER A 87 30.61 6.74 -17.73
CA SER A 87 31.44 7.87 -18.16
C SER A 87 31.67 7.93 -19.69
N SER A 88 31.01 7.08 -20.48
CA SER A 88 31.14 6.96 -21.93
C SER A 88 30.41 8.07 -22.72
N GLN A 89 29.51 8.83 -22.10
CA GLN A 89 28.85 9.99 -22.75
C GLN A 89 29.49 11.36 -22.43
N LEU A 90 30.56 11.41 -21.63
CA LEU A 90 31.18 12.67 -21.18
C LEU A 90 32.39 13.13 -22.01
N LYS A 91 32.83 12.36 -23.01
CA LYS A 91 33.94 12.76 -23.89
C LYS A 91 33.45 12.95 -25.31
N GLY A 92 32.99 14.16 -25.60
CA GLY A 92 32.88 14.63 -26.98
C GLY A 92 31.60 15.37 -27.33
N GLN A 93 31.27 16.45 -26.62
CA GLN A 93 30.58 17.62 -27.20
C GLN A 93 30.54 18.76 -26.18
N THR A 94 31.18 19.87 -26.53
CA THR A 94 31.13 21.14 -25.81
C THR A 94 29.69 21.66 -25.78
N GLY A 95 29.05 21.65 -24.60
CA GLY A 95 27.72 22.23 -24.39
C GLY A 95 26.69 21.39 -23.60
N VAL A 96 27.10 20.35 -22.87
CA VAL A 96 26.16 19.49 -22.13
C VAL A 96 25.66 20.20 -20.87
N THR A 97 24.39 20.63 -20.89
CA THR A 97 23.62 20.94 -19.68
C THR A 97 23.74 19.78 -18.68
N THR A 98 24.29 20.04 -17.49
CA THR A 98 24.37 19.06 -16.40
C THR A 98 22.97 18.54 -16.06
N SER A 99 22.58 17.40 -16.63
CA SER A 99 21.26 16.82 -16.37
C SER A 99 21.30 15.99 -15.10
N PHE A 100 20.72 16.51 -14.02
CA PHE A 100 20.50 15.74 -12.80
C PHE A 100 19.57 14.56 -13.10
N SER A 101 20.12 13.35 -13.08
CA SER A 101 19.43 12.11 -13.38
C SER A 101 19.16 11.26 -12.14
N LEU A 102 19.81 11.56 -11.01
CA LEU A 102 19.59 10.90 -9.73
C LEU A 102 18.62 11.72 -8.88
N PHE A 103 17.64 11.05 -8.28
CA PHE A 103 16.63 11.65 -7.42
C PHE A 103 16.63 10.92 -6.09
N ILE A 104 16.82 11.64 -4.98
CA ILE A 104 16.83 11.09 -3.62
C ILE A 104 15.65 11.69 -2.85
N ASP A 105 14.73 10.87 -2.37
CA ASP A 105 13.60 11.33 -1.56
C ASP A 105 14.07 11.95 -0.25
N LYS A 106 13.56 13.13 0.09
CA LYS A 106 14.01 13.92 1.26
C LYS A 106 13.61 13.33 2.61
N THR A 107 12.66 12.40 2.62
CA THR A 107 12.04 11.87 3.84
C THR A 107 12.49 10.45 4.13
N THR A 108 12.60 9.62 3.09
CA THR A 108 12.96 8.20 3.18
C THR A 108 14.41 7.93 2.78
N GLY A 109 15.06 8.85 2.07
CA GLY A 109 16.40 8.65 1.53
C GLY A 109 16.50 7.64 0.38
N ARG A 110 15.38 7.01 -0.04
CA ARG A 110 15.36 6.14 -1.23
C ARG A 110 15.75 6.93 -2.47
N PHE A 111 16.51 6.32 -3.36
CA PHE A 111 16.96 6.96 -4.59
C PHE A 111 16.43 6.25 -5.84
N LEU A 112 16.32 7.01 -6.93
CA LEU A 112 16.08 6.50 -8.28
C LEU A 112 16.94 7.28 -9.27
N CYS A 113 17.70 6.55 -10.10
CA CYS A 113 18.40 7.10 -11.24
C CYS A 113 17.54 6.92 -12.50
N MET A 114 17.04 8.01 -13.09
CA MET A 114 16.20 7.96 -14.30
C MET A 114 16.92 7.48 -15.55
N THR A 115 18.27 7.51 -15.55
CA THR A 115 19.07 7.08 -16.71
C THR A 115 19.38 5.59 -16.67
N SER A 116 19.84 5.07 -15.52
CA SER A 116 20.16 3.65 -15.36
C SER A 116 18.98 2.82 -14.85
N LEU A 117 17.91 3.47 -14.38
CA LEU A 117 16.80 2.87 -13.64
C LEU A 117 17.23 2.15 -12.35
N ALA A 118 18.43 2.43 -11.85
CA ALA A 118 18.89 1.94 -10.56
C ALA A 118 18.12 2.64 -9.43
N ASP A 119 17.55 1.87 -8.52
CA ASP A 119 16.86 2.34 -7.33
C ASP A 119 17.34 1.58 -6.08
N GLY A 120 17.12 2.16 -4.91
CA GLY A 120 17.57 1.52 -3.67
C GLY A 120 17.31 2.37 -2.43
N SER A 121 17.73 1.84 -1.29
CA SER A 121 17.73 2.53 -0.01
C SER A 121 18.85 3.57 0.09
N TRP A 122 18.83 4.36 1.14
CA TRP A 122 19.94 5.30 1.41
C TRP A 122 21.27 4.57 1.65
N GLU A 123 21.24 3.45 2.35
CA GLU A 123 22.42 2.63 2.64
C GLU A 123 23.03 2.06 1.35
N ASP A 124 22.18 1.60 0.42
CA ASP A 124 22.61 1.12 -0.89
C ASP A 124 23.32 2.23 -1.70
N PHE A 125 22.83 3.47 -1.57
CA PHE A 125 23.46 4.63 -2.21
C PHE A 125 24.84 4.92 -1.59
N GLN A 126 24.93 4.92 -0.26
CA GLN A 126 26.20 5.17 0.44
C GLN A 126 27.24 4.11 0.06
N ALA A 127 26.86 2.82 0.12
CA ALA A 127 27.71 1.71 -0.27
C ALA A 127 28.19 1.83 -1.73
N SER A 128 27.31 2.28 -2.63
CA SER A 128 27.65 2.48 -4.04
C SER A 128 28.65 3.62 -4.27
N VAL A 129 28.56 4.70 -3.50
CA VAL A 129 29.49 5.85 -3.59
C VAL A 129 30.85 5.49 -2.97
N GLU A 130 30.86 4.80 -1.83
CA GLU A 130 32.07 4.39 -1.12
C GLU A 130 32.83 3.27 -1.86
N GLY A 131 32.10 2.34 -2.49
CA GLY A 131 32.67 1.22 -3.26
C GLY A 131 33.37 1.62 -4.57
N GLN A 132 33.25 2.87 -5.04
CA GLN A 132 33.97 3.35 -6.23
C GLN A 132 35.48 3.57 -5.99
N GLY A 133 35.95 3.53 -4.72
CA GLY A 133 37.36 3.74 -4.35
C GLY A 133 38.26 2.51 -4.46
N ASP A 134 37.70 1.30 -4.44
CA ASP A 134 38.45 0.04 -4.54
C ASP A 134 38.14 -0.63 -5.88
N GLY A 135 39.11 -1.31 -6.49
CA GLY A 135 39.06 -1.85 -7.86
C GLY A 135 38.00 -2.92 -8.18
N ALA A 136 36.87 -2.96 -7.46
CA ALA A 136 35.72 -3.82 -7.70
C ALA A 136 34.90 -3.32 -8.92
N ARG A 137 35.38 -3.67 -10.12
CA ARG A 137 34.55 -3.72 -11.32
C ARG A 137 33.61 -4.92 -11.25
N GLU A 138 32.53 -4.79 -10.49
CA GLU A 138 31.27 -5.51 -10.66
C GLU A 138 30.26 -4.82 -9.75
N GLY A 139 29.48 -3.90 -10.32
CA GLY A 139 28.47 -3.15 -9.58
C GLY A 139 27.51 -4.11 -8.90
N LEU A 140 27.38 -3.97 -7.59
CA LEU A 140 26.36 -4.63 -6.79
C LEU A 140 25.02 -4.39 -7.50
N LEU A 141 24.44 -5.44 -8.07
CA LEU A 141 23.14 -5.39 -8.72
C LEU A 141 22.10 -5.06 -7.64
N LEU A 142 21.87 -3.75 -7.48
CA LEU A 142 20.70 -3.13 -6.87
C LEU A 142 19.46 -3.84 -7.40
N SER A 143 18.60 -4.29 -6.47
CA SER A 143 17.28 -4.92 -6.68
C SER A 143 17.08 -5.51 -8.09
N LYS A 144 17.29 -6.83 -8.25
CA LYS A 144 16.80 -7.53 -9.44
C LYS A 144 15.33 -7.15 -9.62
N ALA A 145 15.02 -6.52 -10.76
CA ALA A 145 13.68 -6.32 -11.28
C ALA A 145 12.84 -7.62 -11.10
N PRO A 146 11.51 -7.51 -10.98
CA PRO A 146 10.64 -8.56 -10.45
C PRO A 146 10.99 -9.93 -11.01
N GLU A 147 10.95 -10.92 -10.12
CA GLU A 147 11.43 -12.28 -10.29
C GLU A 147 11.26 -12.77 -11.74
N PHE A 148 12.28 -13.44 -12.29
CA PHE A 148 12.35 -13.82 -13.71
C PHE A 148 11.03 -14.42 -14.27
N GLU A 149 10.25 -15.08 -13.41
CA GLU A 149 8.93 -15.65 -13.70
C GLU A 149 7.84 -14.60 -13.99
N ASP A 150 7.74 -13.52 -13.21
CA ASP A 150 6.77 -12.43 -13.44
C ASP A 150 7.00 -11.76 -14.80
N SER A 151 8.27 -11.56 -15.16
CA SER A 151 8.62 -10.99 -16.47
C SER A 151 8.24 -11.91 -17.64
N GLU A 152 8.25 -13.23 -17.44
CA GLU A 152 7.80 -14.18 -18.48
C GLU A 152 6.28 -14.22 -18.59
N GLU A 153 5.55 -14.20 -17.47
CA GLU A 153 4.09 -14.14 -17.46
C GLU A 153 3.56 -12.86 -18.11
N VAL A 154 4.13 -11.71 -17.74
CA VAL A 154 3.84 -10.40 -18.36
C VAL A 154 3.97 -10.48 -19.87
N ARG A 155 5.07 -11.04 -20.39
CA ARG A 155 5.28 -11.19 -21.83
C ARG A 155 4.29 -12.18 -22.45
N ARG A 156 3.98 -13.27 -21.77
CA ARG A 156 3.04 -14.30 -22.24
C ARG A 156 1.64 -13.74 -22.41
N ILE A 157 1.14 -13.00 -21.43
CA ILE A 157 -0.18 -12.36 -21.48
C ILE A 157 -0.18 -11.27 -22.56
N TRP A 158 0.84 -10.42 -22.59
CA TRP A 158 0.97 -9.35 -23.58
C TRP A 158 0.94 -9.87 -25.02
N ASN A 159 1.67 -10.96 -25.30
CA ASN A 159 1.73 -11.56 -26.64
C ASN A 159 0.43 -12.26 -27.04
N ARG A 160 -0.38 -12.71 -26.08
CA ARG A 160 -1.70 -13.31 -26.33
C ARG A 160 -2.80 -12.26 -26.50
N ALA A 161 -2.62 -11.08 -25.92
CA ALA A 161 -3.56 -9.97 -26.02
C ALA A 161 -3.46 -9.31 -27.41
N ILE A 162 -4.62 -8.97 -27.97
CA ILE A 162 -4.73 -8.36 -29.31
C ILE A 162 -5.03 -6.87 -29.11
N PRO A 163 -4.45 -5.95 -29.89
CA PRO A 163 -4.84 -4.55 -29.84
C PRO A 163 -6.35 -4.39 -30.02
N LEU A 164 -7.01 -3.59 -29.18
CA LEU A 164 -8.48 -3.54 -29.14
C LEU A 164 -9.07 -3.10 -30.50
N TRP A 165 -8.41 -2.16 -31.17
CA TRP A 165 -8.78 -1.65 -32.51
C TRP A 165 -8.48 -2.64 -33.66
N GLU A 166 -7.79 -3.75 -33.39
CA GLU A 166 -7.47 -4.80 -34.37
C GLU A 166 -8.29 -6.08 -34.14
N LEU A 167 -9.30 -6.05 -33.28
CA LEU A 167 -10.17 -7.20 -33.07
C LEU A 167 -10.93 -7.54 -34.36
N PRO A 168 -10.97 -8.83 -34.75
CA PRO A 168 -11.57 -9.25 -36.01
C PRO A 168 -13.11 -9.22 -35.97
N ASP A 169 -13.70 -9.35 -34.79
CA ASP A 169 -15.15 -9.45 -34.60
C ASP A 169 -15.71 -8.11 -34.13
N GLN A 170 -16.55 -7.50 -34.97
CA GLN A 170 -17.19 -6.22 -34.70
C GLN A 170 -18.19 -6.29 -33.54
N GLU A 171 -18.86 -7.43 -33.34
CA GLU A 171 -19.77 -7.61 -32.21
C GLU A 171 -18.98 -7.66 -30.89
N GLU A 172 -17.81 -8.30 -30.91
CA GLU A 172 -16.90 -8.35 -29.75
C GLU A 172 -16.36 -6.97 -29.38
N VAL A 173 -16.05 -6.13 -30.38
CA VAL A 173 -15.64 -4.73 -30.17
C VAL A 173 -16.76 -3.91 -29.53
N GLN A 174 -17.97 -3.95 -30.11
CA GLN A 174 -19.12 -3.22 -29.57
C GLN A 174 -19.47 -3.68 -28.14
N LEU A 175 -19.35 -4.98 -27.90
CA LEU A 175 -19.56 -5.56 -26.57
C LEU A 175 -18.51 -5.05 -25.58
N ALA A 176 -17.22 -5.07 -25.94
CA ALA A 176 -16.15 -4.52 -25.10
C ALA A 176 -16.35 -3.01 -24.85
N ASP A 177 -16.68 -2.23 -25.88
CA ASP A 177 -16.91 -0.80 -25.74
C ASP A 177 -18.06 -0.48 -24.79
N THR A 178 -19.13 -1.27 -24.88
CA THR A 178 -20.27 -1.14 -23.97
C THR A 178 -19.90 -1.59 -22.56
N MET A 179 -19.20 -2.72 -22.42
CA MET A 179 -18.81 -3.28 -21.12
C MET A 179 -17.84 -2.38 -20.36
N PHE A 180 -16.91 -1.70 -21.03
CA PHE A 180 -15.89 -0.86 -20.40
C PHE A 180 -16.18 0.64 -20.51
N GLY A 181 -17.31 1.02 -21.10
CA GLY A 181 -17.70 2.43 -21.27
C GLY A 181 -16.79 3.21 -22.22
N LEU A 182 -16.24 2.56 -23.25
CA LEU A 182 -15.32 3.15 -24.22
C LEU A 182 -16.02 3.84 -25.40
N THR A 183 -17.34 4.03 -25.36
CA THR A 183 -18.16 4.50 -26.49
C THR A 183 -17.70 5.80 -27.13
N LYS A 184 -16.98 6.67 -26.41
CA LYS A 184 -16.38 7.90 -26.94
C LYS A 184 -14.85 7.90 -26.97
N VAL A 185 -14.20 6.82 -26.57
CA VAL A 185 -12.74 6.67 -26.66
C VAL A 185 -12.40 6.25 -28.09
N THR A 186 -11.42 6.91 -28.68
CA THR A 186 -11.01 6.73 -30.08
C THR A 186 -9.91 5.68 -30.22
N ASP A 187 -9.87 5.01 -31.37
CA ASP A 187 -8.80 4.07 -31.72
C ASP A 187 -7.41 4.71 -31.68
N ASP A 188 -7.26 5.99 -32.04
CA ASP A 188 -5.98 6.70 -31.92
C ASP A 188 -5.51 6.77 -30.45
N THR A 189 -6.44 6.99 -29.53
CA THR A 189 -6.14 7.03 -28.10
C THR A 189 -5.78 5.64 -27.58
N LEU A 190 -6.55 4.61 -27.94
CA LEU A 190 -6.23 3.23 -27.59
C LEU A 190 -4.84 2.83 -28.11
N LYS A 191 -4.53 3.20 -29.36
CA LYS A 191 -3.24 2.98 -30.00
C LYS A 191 -2.10 3.69 -29.29
N ARG A 192 -2.30 4.97 -28.94
CA ARG A 192 -1.32 5.78 -28.22
C ARG A 192 -0.94 5.17 -26.87
N PHE A 193 -1.91 4.64 -26.13
CA PHE A 193 -1.67 3.98 -24.85
C PHE A 193 -1.40 2.48 -24.96
N SER A 194 -1.40 1.93 -26.18
CA SER A 194 -1.19 0.52 -26.47
C SER A 194 -2.16 -0.40 -25.71
N VAL A 195 -3.43 -0.01 -25.59
CA VAL A 195 -4.45 -0.81 -24.91
C VAL A 195 -4.76 -2.07 -25.71
N ARG A 196 -4.75 -3.23 -25.05
CA ARG A 196 -5.06 -4.52 -25.68
C ARG A 196 -6.26 -5.18 -25.02
N TYR A 197 -6.73 -6.26 -25.64
CA TYR A 197 -7.84 -7.06 -25.18
C TYR A 197 -7.46 -8.55 -25.14
N LEU A 198 -7.72 -9.18 -24.00
CA LEU A 198 -7.51 -10.60 -23.79
C LEU A 198 -8.85 -11.34 -23.87
N ARG A 199 -9.13 -11.90 -25.05
CA ARG A 199 -10.41 -12.56 -25.37
C ARG A 199 -10.83 -13.66 -24.38
N PRO A 200 -9.95 -14.61 -23.98
CA PRO A 200 -10.36 -15.71 -23.08
C PRO A 200 -10.88 -15.24 -21.72
N ALA A 201 -10.39 -14.11 -21.24
CA ALA A 201 -10.76 -13.53 -19.95
C ALA A 201 -11.66 -12.31 -20.10
N ARG A 202 -12.11 -11.96 -21.32
CA ARG A 202 -12.88 -10.71 -21.60
C ARG A 202 -12.32 -9.49 -20.86
N SER A 203 -11.01 -9.33 -20.91
CA SER A 203 -10.29 -8.35 -20.08
C SER A 203 -9.56 -7.32 -20.93
N LEU A 204 -9.65 -6.05 -20.56
CA LEU A 204 -8.73 -5.04 -21.07
C LEU A 204 -7.35 -5.23 -20.45
N VAL A 205 -6.30 -4.99 -21.23
CA VAL A 205 -4.90 -5.14 -20.83
C VAL A 205 -4.19 -3.80 -21.05
N PHE A 206 -3.78 -3.19 -19.95
CA PHE A 206 -3.05 -1.92 -19.92
C PHE A 206 -1.56 -2.19 -19.71
N PRO A 207 -0.68 -1.78 -20.65
CA PRO A 207 0.75 -1.96 -20.50
C PRO A 207 1.41 -0.85 -19.69
N TRP A 208 2.26 -1.25 -18.76
CA TRP A 208 3.05 -0.34 -17.96
C TRP A 208 4.51 -0.44 -18.38
N PHE A 209 4.92 0.47 -19.24
CA PHE A 209 6.26 0.52 -19.78
C PHE A 209 7.21 1.29 -18.87
N SER A 210 8.51 1.03 -19.03
CA SER A 210 9.57 1.85 -18.44
C SER A 210 9.55 3.27 -19.02
N PRO A 211 10.16 4.25 -18.32
CA PRO A 211 10.46 5.55 -18.91
C PRO A 211 11.15 5.38 -20.28
N GLY A 212 10.71 6.14 -21.29
CA GLY A 212 11.22 6.04 -22.66
C GLY A 212 10.65 4.89 -23.51
N GLY A 213 9.76 4.05 -22.96
CA GLY A 213 9.00 3.05 -23.73
C GLY A 213 9.77 1.80 -24.15
N SER A 214 11.02 1.63 -23.71
CA SER A 214 11.91 0.56 -24.19
C SER A 214 11.66 -0.82 -23.57
N GLY A 215 10.91 -0.94 -22.47
CA GLY A 215 10.65 -2.23 -21.82
C GLY A 215 9.31 -2.29 -21.08
N LEU A 216 8.57 -3.38 -21.29
CA LEU A 216 7.34 -3.68 -20.55
C LEU A 216 7.70 -4.12 -19.12
N ARG A 217 7.25 -3.37 -18.11
CA ARG A 217 7.53 -3.64 -16.69
C ARG A 217 6.39 -4.38 -16.00
N GLY A 218 5.17 -4.23 -16.50
CA GLY A 218 3.99 -4.90 -15.95
C GLY A 218 2.75 -4.68 -16.80
N LEU A 219 1.67 -5.34 -16.41
CA LEU A 219 0.34 -5.27 -16.99
C LEU A 219 -0.68 -5.05 -15.89
N LYS A 220 -1.71 -4.28 -16.21
CA LYS A 220 -2.95 -4.31 -15.44
C LYS A 220 -4.07 -4.85 -16.31
N LEU A 221 -4.79 -5.83 -15.80
CA LEU A 221 -5.94 -6.44 -16.42
C LEU A 221 -7.20 -5.94 -15.73
N LEU A 222 -8.20 -5.56 -16.52
CA LEU A 222 -9.53 -5.20 -16.05
C LEU A 222 -10.52 -6.18 -16.68
N GLU A 223 -10.94 -7.17 -15.89
CA GLU A 223 -11.90 -8.18 -16.29
C GLU A 223 -13.33 -7.67 -16.08
N ALA A 224 -14.20 -7.82 -17.08
CA ALA A 224 -15.63 -7.52 -16.95
C ALA A 224 -16.43 -8.81 -16.77
N LYS A 225 -17.08 -8.97 -15.61
CA LYS A 225 -17.99 -10.08 -15.28
C LYS A 225 -19.43 -9.59 -15.26
N CYS A 226 -20.26 -10.14 -16.14
CA CYS A 226 -21.71 -9.86 -16.13
C CYS A 226 -22.36 -10.56 -14.94
N GLN A 227 -22.92 -9.78 -14.01
CA GLN A 227 -23.75 -10.28 -12.91
C GLN A 227 -25.17 -9.71 -13.06
N GLY A 228 -26.10 -10.54 -13.55
CA GLY A 228 -27.47 -10.11 -13.83
C GLY A 228 -27.52 -8.98 -14.87
N ASN A 229 -28.16 -7.86 -14.52
CA ASN A 229 -28.26 -6.65 -15.36
C ASN A 229 -27.05 -5.70 -15.22
N GLY A 230 -26.04 -6.04 -14.42
CA GLY A 230 -24.87 -5.19 -14.14
C GLY A 230 -23.55 -5.80 -14.60
N VAL A 231 -22.54 -4.95 -14.75
CA VAL A 231 -21.14 -5.35 -14.98
C VAL A 231 -20.36 -5.14 -13.70
N SER A 232 -19.76 -6.21 -13.19
CA SER A 232 -18.77 -6.16 -12.11
C SER A 232 -17.37 -6.21 -12.71
N TYR A 233 -16.45 -5.44 -12.14
CA TYR A 233 -15.06 -5.38 -12.62
C TYR A 233 -14.12 -6.02 -11.60
N GLU A 234 -13.16 -6.78 -12.10
CA GLU A 234 -12.06 -7.32 -11.31
C GLU A 234 -10.73 -6.83 -11.89
N GLU A 235 -9.89 -6.26 -11.03
CA GLU A 235 -8.60 -5.70 -11.42
C GLU A 235 -7.47 -6.62 -10.96
N THR A 236 -6.57 -6.96 -11.88
CA THR A 236 -5.38 -7.77 -11.59
C THR A 236 -4.14 -7.04 -12.09
N THR A 237 -3.13 -6.85 -11.25
CA THR A 237 -1.86 -6.21 -11.63
C THR A 237 -0.72 -7.22 -11.57
N ILE A 238 0.11 -7.26 -12.62
CA ILE A 238 1.23 -8.17 -12.74
C ILE A 238 2.48 -7.36 -13.10
N PRO A 239 3.57 -7.41 -12.32
CA PRO A 239 3.70 -8.13 -11.04
C PRO A 239 2.80 -7.51 -9.95
N ARG A 240 2.67 -8.20 -8.81
CA ARG A 240 1.71 -7.83 -7.76
C ARG A 240 1.85 -6.37 -7.28
N PRO A 241 0.74 -5.69 -6.92
CA PRO A 241 0.73 -4.25 -6.58
C PRO A 241 1.66 -3.84 -5.43
N SER A 242 1.94 -4.74 -4.49
CA SER A 242 2.77 -4.50 -3.31
C SER A 242 4.22 -4.14 -3.68
N ALA A 243 4.76 -4.78 -4.73
CA ALA A 243 6.12 -4.58 -5.22
C ALA A 243 6.20 -3.63 -6.43
N TYR A 244 5.07 -3.13 -6.92
CA TYR A 244 5.01 -2.44 -8.21
C TYR A 244 5.23 -0.93 -8.12
N HIS A 245 6.36 -0.46 -8.66
CA HIS A 245 6.79 0.94 -8.64
C HIS A 245 6.90 1.53 -10.06
N ASN A 246 5.76 1.60 -10.76
CA ASN A 246 5.68 2.25 -12.07
C ASN A 246 4.46 3.16 -12.18
N LEU A 247 4.30 3.90 -13.29
CA LEU A 247 3.12 4.72 -13.61
C LEU A 247 2.64 4.43 -15.04
N PHE A 248 1.35 4.23 -15.24
CA PHE A 248 0.79 4.07 -16.58
C PHE A 248 0.82 5.41 -17.33
N GLY A 249 1.23 5.39 -18.60
CA GLY A 249 1.37 6.60 -19.43
C GLY A 249 2.78 7.21 -19.45
N LEU A 250 3.75 6.68 -18.69
CA LEU A 250 5.12 7.23 -18.64
C LEU A 250 5.82 7.44 -20.00
N PRO A 251 5.72 6.53 -20.99
CA PRO A 251 6.34 6.75 -22.30
C PRO A 251 5.80 7.96 -23.06
N LEU A 252 4.60 8.42 -22.71
CA LEU A 252 3.93 9.56 -23.35
C LEU A 252 4.38 10.90 -22.76
N ILE A 253 5.15 10.87 -21.67
CA ILE A 253 5.63 12.08 -20.99
C ILE A 253 6.91 12.58 -21.66
N SER A 254 6.86 13.83 -22.12
CA SER A 254 8.00 14.57 -22.64
C SER A 254 8.75 15.30 -21.53
N ARG A 255 10.06 15.47 -21.70
CA ARG A 255 10.89 16.30 -20.78
C ARG A 255 10.48 17.78 -20.74
N ARG A 256 9.67 18.23 -21.70
CA ARG A 256 9.16 19.61 -21.78
C ARG A 256 7.84 19.79 -21.04
N ASP A 257 7.22 18.70 -20.60
CA ASP A 257 5.94 18.75 -19.93
C ASP A 257 6.09 19.33 -18.53
N ALA A 258 5.45 20.48 -18.30
CA ALA A 258 5.47 21.17 -17.01
C ALA A 258 4.21 20.92 -16.18
N GLU A 259 3.18 20.32 -16.79
CA GLU A 259 1.89 19.99 -16.16
C GLU A 259 1.54 18.52 -16.43
N VAL A 260 0.93 17.88 -15.42
CA VAL A 260 0.40 16.51 -15.53
C VAL A 260 -0.90 16.37 -14.75
N VAL A 261 -1.80 15.52 -15.25
CA VAL A 261 -3.01 15.09 -14.54
C VAL A 261 -2.83 13.66 -14.04
N LEU A 262 -3.05 13.45 -12.74
CA LEU A 262 -2.99 12.14 -12.09
C LEU A 262 -4.39 11.54 -11.93
N THR A 263 -4.55 10.30 -12.37
CA THR A 263 -5.80 9.52 -12.27
C THR A 263 -5.62 8.27 -11.41
N SER A 264 -6.72 7.73 -10.90
CA SER A 264 -6.73 6.45 -10.17
C SER A 264 -6.89 5.23 -11.08
N ARG A 265 -7.51 5.40 -12.26
CA ARG A 265 -7.74 4.35 -13.25
C ARG A 265 -7.19 4.72 -14.62
N GLU A 266 -6.84 3.70 -15.38
CA GLU A 266 -6.19 3.81 -16.69
C GLU A 266 -7.17 4.39 -17.72
N LEU A 267 -8.43 3.94 -17.68
CA LEU A 267 -9.50 4.44 -18.55
C LEU A 267 -9.72 5.95 -18.42
N ASP A 268 -9.61 6.48 -17.20
CA ASP A 268 -9.75 7.91 -16.94
C ASP A 268 -8.58 8.71 -17.54
N SER A 269 -7.38 8.10 -17.59
CA SER A 269 -6.20 8.68 -18.26
C SER A 269 -6.38 8.76 -19.78
N LEU A 270 -6.98 7.72 -20.39
CA LEU A 270 -7.32 7.74 -21.82
C LEU A 270 -8.28 8.90 -22.14
N ALA A 271 -9.35 9.02 -21.37
CA ALA A 271 -10.38 10.04 -21.58
C ALA A 271 -9.82 11.47 -21.44
N LEU A 272 -8.94 11.70 -20.46
CA LEU A 272 -8.30 13.00 -20.25
C LEU A 272 -7.29 13.33 -21.35
N ASN A 273 -6.43 12.39 -21.72
CA ASN A 273 -5.44 12.65 -22.77
C ASN A 273 -6.11 12.95 -24.11
N GLN A 274 -7.16 12.20 -24.46
CA GLN A 274 -7.92 12.42 -25.69
C GLN A 274 -8.57 13.80 -25.73
N SER A 275 -9.24 14.19 -24.65
CA SER A 275 -10.07 15.41 -24.63
C SER A 275 -9.28 16.70 -24.41
N THR A 276 -8.14 16.62 -23.71
CA THR A 276 -7.38 17.80 -23.29
C THR A 276 -6.01 17.91 -23.97
N GLY A 277 -5.48 16.80 -24.48
CA GLY A 277 -4.10 16.70 -24.98
C GLY A 277 -3.04 16.81 -23.88
N LEU A 278 -3.43 16.91 -22.61
CA LEU A 278 -2.48 17.03 -21.50
C LEU A 278 -1.81 15.69 -21.20
N PRO A 279 -0.56 15.72 -20.69
CA PRO A 279 0.09 14.53 -20.16
C PRO A 279 -0.70 13.97 -18.97
N THR A 280 -0.94 12.66 -18.98
CA THR A 280 -1.72 11.97 -17.95
C THR A 280 -0.93 10.77 -17.43
N LEU A 281 -1.00 10.54 -16.12
CA LEU A 281 -0.40 9.38 -15.46
C LEU A 281 -1.40 8.72 -14.52
N THR A 282 -1.45 7.40 -14.49
CA THR A 282 -2.31 6.65 -13.56
C THR A 282 -1.48 6.02 -12.44
N LEU A 283 -2.01 6.13 -11.22
CA LEU A 283 -1.41 5.55 -10.02
C LEU A 283 -1.65 4.03 -9.95
N PRO A 284 -0.62 3.20 -9.66
CA PRO A 284 -0.74 1.73 -9.67
C PRO A 284 -1.72 1.19 -8.63
N ARG A 285 -1.88 1.91 -7.52
CA ARG A 285 -2.76 1.54 -6.41
C ARG A 285 -3.93 2.51 -6.27
N GLY A 286 -4.32 3.18 -7.35
CA GLY A 286 -5.47 4.08 -7.37
C GLY A 286 -5.45 5.11 -6.23
N THR A 287 -6.47 5.08 -5.38
CA THR A 287 -6.64 5.96 -4.22
C THR A 287 -6.04 5.39 -2.93
N THR A 288 -5.57 4.15 -2.93
CA THR A 288 -5.09 3.43 -1.74
C THR A 288 -3.74 3.95 -1.27
N CYS A 289 -2.76 4.15 -2.16
CA CYS A 289 -1.43 4.61 -1.76
C CYS A 289 -0.63 5.22 -2.92
N LEU A 290 0.09 6.31 -2.64
CA LEU A 290 1.12 6.88 -3.50
C LEU A 290 2.51 6.57 -2.91
N PRO A 291 3.20 5.51 -3.38
CA PRO A 291 4.51 5.15 -2.86
C PRO A 291 5.58 6.23 -3.14
N PRO A 292 6.47 6.53 -2.16
CA PRO A 292 7.56 7.50 -2.34
C PRO A 292 8.48 7.21 -3.54
N ALA A 293 8.65 5.94 -3.91
CA ALA A 293 9.43 5.52 -5.08
C ALA A 293 8.92 6.11 -6.41
N LEU A 294 7.67 6.59 -6.47
CA LEU A 294 7.09 7.20 -7.67
C LEU A 294 7.28 8.72 -7.73
N LEU A 295 7.61 9.37 -6.60
CA LEU A 295 7.77 10.84 -6.55
C LEU A 295 8.84 11.37 -7.51
N PRO A 296 9.98 10.68 -7.74
CA PRO A 296 10.95 11.10 -8.74
C PRO A 296 10.36 11.29 -10.15
N TYR A 297 9.42 10.43 -10.59
CA TYR A 297 8.77 10.56 -11.91
C TYR A 297 7.91 11.83 -12.00
N LEU A 298 7.46 12.34 -10.85
CA LEU A 298 6.59 13.51 -10.74
C LEU A 298 7.37 14.80 -10.46
N GLU A 299 8.69 14.71 -10.28
CA GLU A 299 9.55 15.82 -9.86
C GLU A 299 9.67 16.91 -10.94
N GLN A 300 9.57 16.56 -12.22
CA GLN A 300 9.69 17.54 -13.32
C GLN A 300 8.50 18.52 -13.43
N PHE A 301 7.33 18.13 -12.93
CA PHE A 301 6.11 18.90 -13.15
C PHE A 301 5.97 20.06 -12.17
N ARG A 302 5.75 21.27 -12.68
CA ARG A 302 5.49 22.47 -11.89
C ARG A 302 4.04 22.59 -11.44
N ARG A 303 3.14 21.86 -12.11
CA ARG A 303 1.71 21.80 -11.82
C ARG A 303 1.24 20.35 -11.89
N ILE A 304 0.63 19.87 -10.81
CA ILE A 304 0.09 18.50 -10.73
C ILE A 304 -1.39 18.62 -10.39
N VAL A 305 -2.27 18.09 -11.23
CA VAL A 305 -3.71 18.08 -10.99
C VAL A 305 -4.15 16.66 -10.64
N PHE A 306 -4.84 16.49 -9.51
CA PHE A 306 -5.45 15.23 -9.10
C PHE A 306 -6.91 15.19 -9.54
N TRP A 307 -7.26 14.18 -10.34
CA TRP A 307 -8.64 13.82 -10.65
C TRP A 307 -8.81 12.31 -10.46
N LEU A 308 -8.84 11.90 -9.19
CA LEU A 308 -8.78 10.50 -8.79
C LEU A 308 -10.15 9.80 -8.80
N GLY A 309 -11.25 10.54 -8.90
CA GLY A 309 -12.59 9.98 -8.87
C GLY A 309 -13.63 11.03 -8.55
N ASP A 310 -14.80 10.56 -8.15
CA ASP A 310 -16.04 11.31 -7.91
C ASP A 310 -16.58 11.14 -6.49
N ASP A 311 -15.84 10.46 -5.61
CA ASP A 311 -16.23 10.20 -4.23
C ASP A 311 -15.35 10.93 -3.20
N LEU A 312 -15.82 10.97 -1.95
CA LEU A 312 -15.08 11.61 -0.85
C LEU A 312 -13.73 10.91 -0.58
N ARG A 313 -13.64 9.59 -0.79
CA ARG A 313 -12.41 8.81 -0.60
C ARG A 313 -11.30 9.28 -1.56
N SER A 314 -11.66 9.50 -2.83
CA SER A 314 -10.77 10.01 -3.87
C SER A 314 -10.30 11.43 -3.56
N TRP A 315 -11.20 12.26 -3.01
CA TRP A 315 -10.87 13.61 -2.56
C TRP A 315 -9.88 13.61 -1.38
N GLU A 316 -10.11 12.78 -0.37
CA GLU A 316 -9.19 12.61 0.76
C GLU A 316 -7.83 12.07 0.32
N ALA A 317 -7.80 11.06 -0.56
CA ALA A 317 -6.57 10.50 -1.10
C ALA A 317 -5.77 11.57 -1.86
N ALA A 318 -6.42 12.38 -2.69
CA ALA A 318 -5.77 13.49 -3.40
C ALA A 318 -5.14 14.51 -2.43
N LYS A 319 -5.82 14.84 -1.32
CA LYS A 319 -5.26 15.72 -0.27
C LYS A 319 -4.03 15.10 0.40
N LEU A 320 -4.07 13.81 0.69
CA LEU A 320 -2.96 13.08 1.30
C LEU A 320 -1.74 13.04 0.36
N PHE A 321 -1.96 12.66 -0.90
CA PHE A 321 -0.91 12.56 -1.91
C PHE A 321 -0.28 13.93 -2.22
N ALA A 322 -1.07 15.00 -2.21
CA ALA A 322 -0.56 16.36 -2.39
C ALA A 322 0.46 16.77 -1.31
N ARG A 323 0.37 16.22 -0.08
CA ARG A 323 1.36 16.49 0.99
C ARG A 323 2.75 15.96 0.63
N LYS A 324 2.84 14.80 -0.03
CA LYS A 324 4.10 14.20 -0.50
C LYS A 324 4.70 14.96 -1.68
N LEU A 325 3.86 15.54 -2.54
CA LEU A 325 4.27 16.19 -3.78
C LEU A 325 4.42 17.71 -3.67
N ASN A 326 4.60 18.26 -2.47
CA ASN A 326 4.60 19.71 -2.22
C ASN A 326 3.25 20.37 -2.59
N PRO A 327 2.36 20.62 -1.60
CA PRO A 327 1.00 21.10 -1.85
C PRO A 327 0.90 22.38 -2.70
N LYS A 328 1.93 23.22 -2.74
CA LYS A 328 1.91 24.48 -3.49
C LYS A 328 1.80 24.31 -5.00
N ARG A 329 2.21 23.15 -5.54
CA ARG A 329 2.08 22.82 -6.98
C ARG A 329 0.91 21.89 -7.30
N CYS A 330 0.18 21.46 -6.27
CA CYS A 330 -0.89 20.48 -6.42
C CYS A 330 -2.26 21.17 -6.50
N PHE A 331 -3.10 20.66 -7.39
CA PHE A 331 -4.48 21.09 -7.57
C PHE A 331 -5.39 19.87 -7.55
N LEU A 332 -6.60 20.00 -7.01
CA LEU A 332 -7.53 18.90 -6.84
C LEU A 332 -8.84 19.23 -7.54
N VAL A 333 -9.29 18.31 -8.38
CA VAL A 333 -10.66 18.33 -8.91
C VAL A 333 -11.59 17.83 -7.82
N ARG A 334 -12.61 18.62 -7.51
CA ARG A 334 -13.55 18.31 -6.44
C ARG A 334 -14.63 17.36 -6.95
N PRO A 335 -14.95 16.27 -6.22
CA PRO A 335 -16.06 15.39 -6.59
C PRO A 335 -17.41 16.13 -6.53
N GLY A 336 -18.32 15.77 -7.42
CA GLY A 336 -19.71 16.24 -7.43
C GLY A 336 -20.38 16.06 -8.80
N ASP A 337 -21.69 16.31 -8.88
CA ASP A 337 -22.49 16.06 -10.08
C ASP A 337 -21.99 16.76 -11.35
N GLN A 338 -21.35 17.92 -11.20
CA GLN A 338 -20.74 18.67 -12.32
C GLN A 338 -19.32 18.22 -12.66
N HIS A 339 -18.74 17.35 -11.85
CA HIS A 339 -17.38 16.83 -11.98
C HIS A 339 -17.37 15.30 -11.79
N PRO A 340 -18.08 14.53 -12.65
CA PRO A 340 -18.04 13.07 -12.59
C PRO A 340 -16.64 12.54 -12.89
N ARG A 341 -16.45 11.23 -12.83
CA ARG A 341 -15.18 10.60 -13.21
C ARG A 341 -14.78 10.97 -14.64
N PRO A 342 -13.50 11.06 -14.97
CA PRO A 342 -13.10 11.53 -16.31
C PRO A 342 -13.69 10.76 -17.49
N LEU A 343 -13.76 9.42 -17.43
CA LEU A 343 -14.39 8.63 -18.49
C LEU A 343 -15.90 8.92 -18.60
N GLU A 344 -16.59 9.00 -17.47
CA GLU A 344 -18.03 9.33 -17.42
C GLU A 344 -18.29 10.77 -17.89
N ALA A 345 -17.41 11.71 -17.54
CA ALA A 345 -17.45 13.09 -18.01
C ALA A 345 -17.33 13.16 -19.54
N LEU A 346 -16.41 12.37 -20.13
CA LEU A 346 -16.27 12.27 -21.58
C LEU A 346 -17.56 11.73 -22.20
N ASN A 347 -18.07 10.61 -21.68
CA ASN A 347 -19.30 9.97 -22.14
C ASN A 347 -20.52 10.88 -22.00
N GLY A 348 -20.61 11.68 -20.94
CA GLY A 348 -21.64 12.69 -20.72
C GLY A 348 -21.48 13.96 -21.56
N GLY A 349 -20.38 14.12 -22.31
CA GLY A 349 -20.13 15.30 -23.14
C GLY A 349 -19.72 16.54 -22.35
N PHE A 350 -19.22 16.38 -21.13
CA PHE A 350 -18.69 17.47 -20.32
C PHE A 350 -17.39 18.00 -20.92
N ASN A 351 -17.07 19.28 -20.64
CA ASN A 351 -15.81 19.89 -21.06
C ASN A 351 -14.71 19.65 -20.01
N LEU A 352 -13.94 18.57 -20.17
CA LEU A 352 -12.89 18.17 -19.23
C LEU A 352 -11.84 19.28 -19.01
N SER A 353 -11.46 20.01 -20.05
CA SER A 353 -10.53 21.16 -19.96
C SER A 353 -11.07 22.30 -19.10
N ARG A 354 -12.40 22.53 -19.07
CA ARG A 354 -13.04 23.49 -18.17
C ARG A 354 -12.97 23.00 -16.72
N ILE A 355 -13.20 21.71 -16.48
CA ILE A 355 -13.16 21.10 -15.15
C ILE A 355 -11.74 21.15 -14.56
N LEU A 356 -10.71 20.87 -15.37
CA LEU A 356 -9.32 21.00 -14.92
C LEU A 356 -8.93 22.44 -14.54
N ARG A 357 -9.50 23.44 -15.22
CA ARG A 357 -9.29 24.85 -14.90
C ARG A 357 -9.97 25.29 -13.60
N THR A 358 -11.01 24.60 -13.17
CA THR A 358 -11.70 24.86 -11.89
C THR A 358 -11.09 24.09 -10.71
N ALA A 359 -10.02 23.30 -10.94
CA ALA A 359 -9.32 22.56 -9.89
C ALA A 359 -8.80 23.50 -8.79
N LEU A 360 -9.04 23.11 -7.54
CA LEU A 360 -8.73 23.92 -6.36
C LEU A 360 -7.28 23.70 -5.93
N PRO A 361 -6.53 24.73 -5.49
CA PRO A 361 -5.19 24.52 -4.96
C PRO A 361 -5.22 23.65 -3.70
N ALA A 362 -4.27 22.71 -3.58
CA ALA A 362 -4.14 21.85 -2.41
C ALA A 362 -3.72 22.60 -1.14
N TRP A 363 -3.15 23.79 -1.31
CA TRP A 363 -2.52 24.55 -0.24
C TRP A 363 -3.45 25.60 0.35
N HIS A 364 -3.63 25.54 1.67
CA HIS A 364 -3.95 26.72 2.46
C HIS A 364 -3.16 26.67 3.78
N LYS A 365 -2.62 27.83 4.22
CA LYS A 365 -1.97 27.98 5.53
C LYS A 365 -3.00 27.71 6.64
N SER A 366 -2.49 27.48 7.85
CA SER A 366 -3.13 27.10 9.11
C SER A 366 -4.38 27.88 9.59
N ILE A 367 -4.97 28.72 8.75
CA ILE A 367 -6.20 29.48 8.97
C ILE A 367 -7.02 29.38 7.69
N VAL A 368 -8.20 28.79 7.73
CA VAL A 368 -9.15 28.73 6.61
C VAL A 368 -10.40 29.54 6.97
N SER A 369 -10.95 30.28 6.02
CA SER A 369 -12.22 31.00 6.22
C SER A 369 -13.41 30.08 5.93
N PHE A 370 -14.57 30.34 6.54
CA PHE A 370 -15.78 29.60 6.17
C PHE A 370 -16.11 29.71 4.68
N ARG A 371 -15.77 30.83 4.02
CA ARG A 371 -15.93 30.97 2.55
C ARG A 371 -15.17 29.88 1.78
N GLN A 372 -14.01 29.45 2.27
CA GLN A 372 -13.22 28.37 1.66
C GLN A 372 -13.75 26.98 2.02
N LEU A 373 -14.35 26.84 3.21
CA LEU A 373 -14.94 25.58 3.69
C LEU A 373 -16.38 25.36 3.24
N ARG A 374 -17.11 26.41 2.85
CA ARG A 374 -18.57 26.39 2.60
C ARG A 374 -18.98 25.26 1.70
N GLU A 375 -18.21 25.11 0.64
CA GLU A 375 -18.39 24.09 -0.36
C GLU A 375 -18.16 22.70 0.24
N GLU A 376 -17.02 22.46 0.89
CA GLU A 376 -16.72 21.19 1.58
C GLU A 376 -17.78 20.81 2.61
N VAL A 377 -18.19 21.76 3.45
CA VAL A 377 -19.29 21.59 4.42
C VAL A 377 -20.60 21.22 3.73
N LEU A 378 -20.94 21.88 2.62
CA LEU A 378 -22.11 21.47 1.83
C LEU A 378 -21.98 20.04 1.31
N GLY A 379 -20.79 19.65 0.85
CA GLY A 379 -20.52 18.29 0.38
C GLY A 379 -20.70 17.23 1.47
N GLU A 380 -20.21 17.50 2.68
CA GLU A 380 -20.39 16.61 3.84
C GLU A 380 -21.86 16.53 4.27
N LEU A 381 -22.58 17.67 4.28
CA LEU A 381 -24.00 17.72 4.61
C LEU A 381 -24.88 17.04 3.56
N SER A 382 -24.50 17.10 2.28
CA SER A 382 -25.20 16.41 1.19
C SER A 382 -24.91 14.91 1.16
N ASN A 383 -23.71 14.49 1.57
CA ASN A 383 -23.26 13.10 1.54
C ASN A 383 -23.00 12.56 2.96
N VAL A 384 -24.00 12.68 3.84
CA VAL A 384 -23.90 12.29 5.26
C VAL A 384 -23.40 10.85 5.42
N GLU A 385 -23.81 9.94 4.54
CA GLU A 385 -23.37 8.54 4.60
C GLU A 385 -21.89 8.36 4.28
N GLN A 386 -21.35 9.10 3.31
CA GLN A 386 -19.92 9.05 2.98
C GLN A 386 -19.08 9.79 4.03
N ALA A 387 -19.63 10.84 4.65
CA ALA A 387 -18.99 11.60 5.72
C ALA A 387 -18.97 10.86 7.07
N ALA A 388 -19.83 9.84 7.27
CA ALA A 388 -19.94 9.10 8.54
C ALA A 388 -18.71 8.23 8.88
N GLY A 389 -17.73 8.14 7.98
CA GLY A 389 -16.59 7.23 8.08
C GLY A 389 -16.85 5.90 7.36
N VAL A 390 -15.86 5.01 7.35
CA VAL A 390 -15.96 3.71 6.68
C VAL A 390 -16.84 2.78 7.51
N ARG A 391 -18.00 2.38 6.98
CA ARG A 391 -18.91 1.45 7.66
C ARG A 391 -18.34 0.04 7.63
N TRP A 392 -18.41 -0.69 8.74
CA TRP A 392 -18.04 -2.10 8.77
C TRP A 392 -19.05 -2.95 8.00
N SER A 393 -18.60 -3.79 7.08
CA SER A 393 -19.51 -4.64 6.30
C SER A 393 -20.02 -5.83 7.13
N ARG A 394 -19.14 -6.40 7.96
CA ARG A 394 -19.41 -7.56 8.83
C ARG A 394 -20.06 -7.18 10.17
N PHE A 395 -20.08 -5.90 10.55
CA PHE A 395 -20.54 -5.43 11.88
C PHE A 395 -21.60 -4.31 11.81
N PRO A 396 -22.86 -4.62 11.42
CA PRO A 396 -23.91 -3.62 11.26
C PRO A 396 -24.29 -2.91 12.57
N ASP A 397 -24.30 -3.62 13.70
CA ASP A 397 -24.58 -3.00 15.01
C ASP A 397 -23.50 -2.00 15.43
N LEU A 398 -22.24 -2.26 15.08
CA LEU A 398 -21.15 -1.33 15.35
C LEU A 398 -21.34 -0.03 14.56
N ASN A 399 -21.81 -0.10 13.31
CA ASN A 399 -22.19 1.08 12.55
C ASN A 399 -23.35 1.84 13.18
N ARG A 400 -24.35 1.14 13.75
CA ARG A 400 -25.49 1.80 14.41
C ARG A 400 -25.02 2.64 15.60
N ILE A 401 -24.06 2.12 16.37
CA ILE A 401 -23.55 2.74 17.61
C ILE A 401 -22.47 3.78 17.30
N LEU A 402 -21.41 3.40 16.59
CA LEU A 402 -20.23 4.25 16.35
C LEU A 402 -20.34 5.11 15.09
N LYS A 403 -21.35 4.89 14.24
CA LYS A 403 -21.56 5.57 12.94
C LYS A 403 -20.49 5.29 11.87
N GLY A 404 -19.56 4.36 12.12
CA GLY A 404 -18.50 3.99 11.18
C GLY A 404 -17.11 4.34 11.71
N HIS A 405 -16.08 3.89 10.99
CA HIS A 405 -14.68 4.15 11.29
C HIS A 405 -14.24 5.52 10.74
N ARG A 406 -13.96 6.47 11.63
CA ARG A 406 -13.53 7.83 11.24
C ARG A 406 -12.06 8.06 11.54
N LYS A 407 -11.37 8.70 10.60
CA LYS A 407 -9.99 9.14 10.77
C LYS A 407 -9.90 10.22 11.86
N GLY A 408 -8.74 10.35 12.50
CA GLY A 408 -8.51 11.36 13.54
C GLY A 408 -9.01 10.98 14.94
N GLU A 409 -9.75 9.87 15.06
CA GLU A 409 -10.30 9.36 16.32
C GLU A 409 -9.38 8.30 16.97
N LEU A 410 -9.55 8.12 18.28
CA LEU A 410 -8.92 7.07 19.07
C LEU A 410 -10.03 6.17 19.64
N THR A 411 -10.03 4.90 19.27
CA THR A 411 -10.90 3.87 19.87
C THR A 411 -10.13 3.09 20.91
N VAL A 412 -10.65 3.00 22.13
CA VAL A 412 -10.11 2.13 23.18
C VAL A 412 -10.99 0.88 23.27
N PHE A 413 -10.39 -0.29 23.08
CA PHE A 413 -11.05 -1.58 23.20
C PHE A 413 -10.57 -2.32 24.45
N THR A 414 -11.50 -2.68 25.34
CA THR A 414 -11.19 -3.29 26.63
C THR A 414 -12.04 -4.52 26.91
N GLY A 415 -11.58 -5.36 27.83
CA GLY A 415 -12.24 -6.59 28.23
C GLY A 415 -11.29 -7.55 28.96
N PRO A 416 -11.83 -8.54 29.70
CA PRO A 416 -11.03 -9.46 30.49
C PRO A 416 -10.04 -10.28 29.62
N THR A 417 -9.00 -10.82 30.24
CA THR A 417 -8.03 -11.66 29.52
C THR A 417 -8.71 -12.92 28.99
N GLY A 418 -8.39 -13.30 27.75
CA GLY A 418 -9.01 -14.46 27.10
C GLY A 418 -10.42 -14.21 26.53
N SER A 419 -10.98 -13.00 26.62
CA SER A 419 -12.32 -12.68 26.10
C SER A 419 -12.42 -12.55 24.58
N GLY A 420 -11.34 -12.83 23.84
CA GLY A 420 -11.31 -12.73 22.38
C GLY A 420 -11.04 -11.33 21.80
N LYS A 421 -10.46 -10.39 22.57
CA LYS A 421 -10.18 -9.02 22.10
C LYS A 421 -9.37 -8.96 20.80
N THR A 422 -8.20 -9.58 20.79
CA THR A 422 -7.34 -9.63 19.60
C THR A 422 -8.03 -10.28 18.43
N THR A 423 -8.79 -11.37 18.67
CA THR A 423 -9.57 -12.07 17.64
C THR A 423 -10.62 -11.15 17.01
N PHE A 424 -11.36 -10.40 17.84
CA PHE A 424 -12.36 -9.44 17.37
C PHE A 424 -11.72 -8.28 16.60
N ILE A 425 -10.67 -7.67 17.14
CA ILE A 425 -9.98 -6.56 16.48
C ILE A 425 -9.34 -7.02 15.15
N SER A 426 -8.94 -8.29 15.05
CA SER A 426 -8.38 -8.88 13.82
C SER A 426 -9.43 -8.89 12.71
N GLU A 427 -10.62 -9.39 13.02
CA GLU A 427 -11.77 -9.39 12.11
C GLU A 427 -12.21 -7.97 11.72
N TYR A 428 -12.30 -7.09 12.73
CA TYR A 428 -12.63 -5.67 12.58
C TYR A 428 -11.68 -4.95 11.62
N ALA A 429 -10.37 -5.18 11.75
CA ALA A 429 -9.38 -4.56 10.89
C ALA A 429 -9.40 -5.16 9.49
N LEU A 430 -9.62 -6.47 9.36
CA LEU A 430 -9.73 -7.14 8.06
C LEU A 430 -10.90 -6.64 7.23
N ASP A 431 -12.04 -6.41 7.86
CA ASP A 431 -13.21 -5.82 7.22
C ASP A 431 -12.87 -4.43 6.63
N LEU A 432 -12.14 -3.60 7.37
CA LEU A 432 -11.69 -2.29 6.91
C LEU A 432 -10.64 -2.42 5.79
N CYS A 433 -9.68 -3.35 5.91
CA CYS A 433 -8.65 -3.59 4.88
C CYS A 433 -9.29 -4.04 3.56
N SER A 434 -10.31 -4.91 3.63
CA SER A 434 -11.04 -5.41 2.47
C SER A 434 -11.80 -4.30 1.74
N GLN A 435 -12.09 -3.20 2.43
CA GLN A 435 -12.69 -1.98 1.87
C GLN A 435 -11.65 -0.93 1.44
N GLY A 436 -10.35 -1.25 1.49
CA GLY A 436 -9.26 -0.38 1.07
C GLY A 436 -8.69 0.54 2.15
N VAL A 437 -8.98 0.30 3.43
CA VAL A 437 -8.39 1.09 4.54
C VAL A 437 -7.00 0.58 4.88
N ASN A 438 -5.97 1.37 4.55
CA ASN A 438 -4.58 1.05 4.86
C ASN A 438 -4.37 0.96 6.37
N THR A 439 -4.10 -0.25 6.85
CA THR A 439 -4.04 -0.57 8.27
C THR A 439 -2.66 -1.06 8.67
N LEU A 440 -2.12 -0.50 9.75
CA LEU A 440 -0.87 -0.94 10.38
C LEU A 440 -1.16 -1.62 11.72
N TRP A 441 -0.58 -2.78 11.95
CA TRP A 441 -0.75 -3.54 13.17
C TRP A 441 0.53 -3.58 14.00
N GLY A 442 0.49 -3.04 15.21
CA GLY A 442 1.52 -3.21 16.24
C GLY A 442 1.11 -4.29 17.24
N SER A 443 1.59 -5.53 17.04
CA SER A 443 1.29 -6.64 17.94
C SER A 443 2.43 -6.85 18.94
N PHE A 444 2.21 -6.43 20.18
CA PHE A 444 3.21 -6.50 21.25
C PHE A 444 3.07 -7.76 22.11
N GLU A 445 1.92 -8.44 22.06
CA GLU A 445 1.63 -9.67 22.81
C GLU A 445 1.78 -10.94 21.96
N ILE A 446 1.36 -10.90 20.70
CA ILE A 446 1.32 -12.06 19.79
C ILE A 446 2.32 -11.86 18.65
N SER A 447 3.00 -12.93 18.23
CA SER A 447 3.89 -12.84 17.07
C SER A 447 3.11 -12.64 15.77
N ASN A 448 3.67 -11.88 14.83
CA ASN A 448 3.05 -11.58 13.53
C ASN A 448 2.61 -12.83 12.77
N VAL A 449 3.39 -13.92 12.83
CA VAL A 449 3.02 -15.20 12.19
C VAL A 449 1.71 -15.77 12.75
N ARG A 450 1.53 -15.71 14.08
CA ARG A 450 0.33 -16.23 14.73
C ARG A 450 -0.87 -15.32 14.46
N LEU A 451 -0.68 -14.01 14.49
CA LEU A 451 -1.71 -13.03 14.14
C LEU A 451 -2.16 -13.20 12.68
N ALA A 452 -1.21 -13.23 11.74
CA ALA A 452 -1.48 -13.42 10.32
C ALA A 452 -2.20 -14.75 10.04
N ARG A 453 -1.86 -15.84 10.74
CA ARG A 453 -2.60 -17.11 10.64
C ARG A 453 -4.07 -16.94 11.04
N VAL A 454 -4.35 -16.25 12.14
CA VAL A 454 -5.73 -15.98 12.60
C VAL A 454 -6.46 -15.15 11.55
N MET A 455 -5.84 -14.06 11.12
CA MET A 455 -6.41 -13.15 10.12
C MET A 455 -6.65 -13.83 8.77
N LEU A 456 -5.74 -14.67 8.30
CA LEU A 456 -5.89 -15.42 7.05
C LEU A 456 -7.05 -16.43 7.15
N THR A 457 -7.19 -17.08 8.30
CA THR A 457 -8.30 -18.02 8.54
C THR A 457 -9.64 -17.29 8.57
N GLN A 458 -9.68 -16.10 9.18
CA GLN A 458 -10.83 -15.19 9.19
C GLN A 458 -11.18 -14.70 7.78
N PHE A 459 -10.17 -14.34 6.99
CA PHE A 459 -10.33 -13.88 5.62
C PHE A 459 -10.84 -14.98 4.68
N ALA A 460 -10.39 -16.22 4.87
CA ALA A 460 -10.84 -17.39 4.12
C ALA A 460 -12.25 -17.87 4.51
N GLU A 461 -12.85 -17.31 5.57
CA GLU A 461 -14.19 -17.66 6.09
C GLU A 461 -14.36 -19.16 6.38
N GLY A 462 -13.26 -19.85 6.71
CA GLY A 462 -13.25 -21.30 6.86
C GLY A 462 -11.99 -21.81 7.57
N ARG A 463 -12.02 -23.07 8.01
CA ARG A 463 -10.86 -23.72 8.63
C ARG A 463 -9.83 -24.08 7.57
N LEU A 464 -8.89 -23.17 7.33
CA LEU A 464 -7.84 -23.37 6.33
C LEU A 464 -6.92 -24.56 6.64
N GLU A 465 -6.84 -24.98 7.91
CA GLU A 465 -6.17 -26.20 8.36
C GLU A 465 -6.72 -27.47 7.68
N ASP A 466 -8.03 -27.47 7.38
CA ASP A 466 -8.72 -28.58 6.71
C ASP A 466 -8.68 -28.45 5.18
N GLN A 467 -8.20 -27.32 4.64
CA GLN A 467 -8.21 -26.96 3.21
C GLN A 467 -6.87 -26.36 2.75
N LEU A 468 -5.76 -27.02 3.11
CA LEU A 468 -4.40 -26.56 2.78
C LEU A 468 -4.14 -26.47 1.27
N ASP A 469 -4.90 -27.20 0.46
CA ASP A 469 -4.87 -27.12 -1.01
C ASP A 469 -5.27 -25.73 -1.54
N LYS A 470 -6.02 -24.96 -0.75
CA LYS A 470 -6.44 -23.59 -1.07
C LYS A 470 -5.57 -22.51 -0.44
N TYR A 471 -4.50 -22.89 0.27
CA TYR A 471 -3.65 -21.95 1.00
C TYR A 471 -3.10 -20.86 0.07
N ASP A 472 -2.46 -21.24 -1.04
CA ASP A 472 -1.84 -20.29 -1.97
C ASP A 472 -2.88 -19.30 -2.51
N HIS A 473 -4.07 -19.78 -2.89
CA HIS A 473 -5.16 -18.92 -3.37
C HIS A 473 -5.56 -17.84 -2.35
N TRP A 474 -5.76 -18.23 -1.08
CA TRP A 474 -6.14 -17.28 -0.04
C TRP A 474 -4.98 -16.39 0.40
N ALA A 475 -3.76 -16.93 0.43
CA ALA A 475 -2.55 -16.19 0.77
C ALA A 475 -2.29 -15.08 -0.26
N ASP A 476 -2.42 -15.38 -1.55
CA ASP A 476 -2.28 -14.40 -2.63
C ASP A 476 -3.29 -13.26 -2.48
N ARG A 477 -4.56 -13.57 -2.24
CA ARG A 477 -5.60 -12.54 -2.03
C ARG A 477 -5.41 -11.76 -0.73
N PHE A 478 -4.86 -12.40 0.30
CA PHE A 478 -4.56 -11.75 1.58
C PHE A 478 -3.38 -10.79 1.44
N GLU A 479 -2.39 -11.12 0.60
CA GLU A 479 -1.24 -10.27 0.28
C GLU A 479 -1.66 -8.96 -0.41
N ASP A 480 -2.75 -8.98 -1.18
CA ASP A 480 -3.30 -7.80 -1.85
C ASP A 480 -3.97 -6.79 -0.89
N LEU A 481 -4.26 -7.19 0.36
CA LEU A 481 -4.84 -6.29 1.34
C LEU A 481 -3.83 -5.22 1.76
N PRO A 482 -4.26 -3.96 1.99
CA PRO A 482 -3.38 -2.89 2.47
C PRO A 482 -3.14 -3.03 3.99
N LEU A 483 -2.63 -4.18 4.40
CA LEU A 483 -2.38 -4.59 5.78
C LEU A 483 -0.87 -4.72 6.02
N TYR A 484 -0.37 -4.01 7.03
CA TYR A 484 1.05 -3.95 7.36
C TYR A 484 1.25 -4.31 8.84
N PHE A 485 2.41 -4.88 9.18
CA PHE A 485 2.74 -5.27 10.54
C PHE A 485 4.01 -4.57 11.01
N MET A 486 4.00 -4.01 12.22
CA MET A 486 5.24 -3.63 12.91
C MET A 486 6.01 -4.90 13.30
N THR A 487 7.33 -4.84 13.27
CA THR A 487 8.21 -5.96 13.66
C THR A 487 8.47 -6.05 15.16
N PHE A 488 7.79 -5.20 15.94
CA PHE A 488 7.93 -5.18 17.39
C PHE A 488 7.31 -6.42 18.04
N HIS A 489 7.96 -6.90 19.09
CA HIS A 489 7.43 -7.91 19.98
C HIS A 489 7.91 -7.62 21.40
N GLY A 490 7.01 -7.59 22.38
CA GLY A 490 7.34 -7.22 23.76
C GLY A 490 7.51 -5.70 23.95
N GLN A 491 8.35 -5.31 24.92
CA GLN A 491 8.46 -3.93 25.37
C GLN A 491 9.13 -3.04 24.33
N GLN A 492 8.57 -1.85 24.09
CA GLN A 492 9.12 -0.87 23.17
C GLN A 492 8.92 0.56 23.68
N SER A 493 9.87 1.45 23.37
CA SER A 493 9.72 2.86 23.74
C SER A 493 8.60 3.51 22.91
N ILE A 494 7.77 4.34 23.55
CA ILE A 494 6.70 5.07 22.86
C ILE A 494 7.23 5.92 21.69
N ARG A 495 8.44 6.47 21.83
CA ARG A 495 9.08 7.25 20.77
C ARG A 495 9.32 6.40 19.53
N THR A 496 9.92 5.22 19.69
CA THR A 496 10.17 4.28 18.59
C THR A 496 8.88 3.85 17.89
N VAL A 497 7.81 3.61 18.67
CA VAL A 497 6.50 3.25 18.14
C VAL A 497 5.91 4.41 17.31
N ILE A 498 5.93 5.64 17.84
CA ILE A 498 5.42 6.82 17.13
C ILE A 498 6.23 7.11 15.87
N ASP A 499 7.57 7.05 15.93
CA ASP A 499 8.44 7.29 14.78
C ASP A 499 8.15 6.25 13.66
N THR A 500 7.92 4.99 14.05
CA THR A 500 7.54 3.90 13.13
C THR A 500 6.16 4.14 12.51
N MET A 501 5.18 4.57 13.32
CA MET A 501 3.86 4.94 12.81
C MET A 501 3.93 6.11 11.83
N GLN A 502 4.72 7.16 12.14
CA GLN A 502 4.92 8.31 11.24
C GLN A 502 5.53 7.89 9.91
N HIS A 503 6.58 7.06 9.97
CA HIS A 503 7.20 6.50 8.77
C HIS A 503 6.19 5.70 7.94
N ALA A 504 5.41 4.83 8.58
CA ALA A 504 4.41 4.01 7.90
C ALA A 504 3.30 4.87 7.26
N ILE A 505 2.82 5.93 7.92
CA ILE A 505 1.88 6.89 7.32
C ILE A 505 2.48 7.51 6.05
N TYR A 506 3.75 7.94 6.10
CA TYR A 506 4.39 8.54 4.93
C TYR A 506 4.59 7.54 3.78
N VAL A 507 5.05 6.33 4.07
CA VAL A 507 5.41 5.36 3.02
C VAL A 507 4.18 4.65 2.46
N TYR A 508 3.30 4.19 3.33
CA TYR A 508 2.17 3.31 2.99
C TYR A 508 0.80 3.99 3.07
N ASP A 509 0.73 5.30 3.32
CA ASP A 509 -0.52 6.06 3.44
C ASP A 509 -1.48 5.46 4.51
N ILE A 510 -0.90 4.93 5.60
CA ILE A 510 -1.67 4.33 6.70
C ILE A 510 -2.72 5.31 7.22
N CYS A 511 -3.95 4.82 7.32
CA CYS A 511 -5.12 5.57 7.80
C CYS A 511 -5.72 4.98 9.08
N HIS A 512 -5.28 3.78 9.46
CA HIS A 512 -5.71 3.07 10.67
C HIS A 512 -4.50 2.37 11.31
N VAL A 513 -4.31 2.55 12.61
CA VAL A 513 -3.26 1.84 13.37
C VAL A 513 -3.91 1.06 14.51
N VAL A 514 -3.63 -0.24 14.60
CA VAL A 514 -4.00 -1.08 15.73
C VAL A 514 -2.79 -1.27 16.63
N ILE A 515 -2.94 -1.00 17.93
CA ILE A 515 -1.93 -1.25 18.96
C ILE A 515 -2.49 -2.29 19.93
N ASP A 516 -1.94 -3.51 19.86
CA ASP A 516 -2.40 -4.66 20.66
C ASP A 516 -1.23 -5.40 21.31
N ASN A 517 -0.96 -5.27 22.61
CA ASN A 517 -1.71 -4.57 23.64
C ASN A 517 -0.83 -3.55 24.37
N LEU A 518 -1.42 -2.44 24.79
CA LEU A 518 -0.75 -1.34 25.48
C LEU A 518 0.10 -1.81 26.69
N GLN A 519 -0.41 -2.75 27.48
CA GLN A 519 0.33 -3.24 28.65
C GLN A 519 1.67 -3.90 28.29
N PHE A 520 1.73 -4.65 27.20
CA PHE A 520 2.96 -5.32 26.76
C PHE A 520 3.96 -4.34 26.17
N MET A 521 3.48 -3.29 25.50
CA MET A 521 4.32 -2.21 24.99
C MET A 521 5.02 -1.45 26.12
N MET A 522 4.29 -1.11 27.20
CA MET A 522 4.80 -0.35 28.35
C MET A 522 5.81 -1.12 29.20
N GLY A 523 5.68 -2.44 29.27
CA GLY A 523 6.53 -3.28 30.10
C GLY A 523 6.17 -3.34 31.59
N HIS A 524 6.82 -4.26 32.29
CA HIS A 524 6.48 -4.63 33.67
C HIS A 524 7.24 -3.85 34.76
N GLU A 525 8.17 -2.96 34.41
CA GLU A 525 9.12 -2.37 35.39
C GLU A 525 8.59 -1.15 36.16
N GLN A 526 7.45 -0.55 35.77
CA GLN A 526 6.94 0.64 36.46
C GLN A 526 6.17 0.27 37.74
N LEU A 527 6.32 1.04 38.82
CA LEU A 527 5.52 0.92 40.05
C LEU A 527 4.03 1.18 39.74
N SER A 528 3.11 0.59 40.49
CA SER A 528 1.66 0.59 40.18
C SER A 528 1.05 1.99 40.02
N THR A 529 1.52 2.98 40.77
CA THR A 529 1.08 4.39 40.68
C THR A 529 1.62 5.08 39.42
N ASP A 530 2.87 4.80 39.04
CA ASP A 530 3.50 5.37 37.84
C ASP A 530 2.92 4.77 36.56
N ARG A 531 2.47 3.50 36.60
CA ARG A 531 1.83 2.83 35.45
C ARG A 531 0.59 3.56 34.96
N ILE A 532 -0.25 4.06 35.87
CA ILE A 532 -1.48 4.76 35.50
C ILE A 532 -1.15 6.10 34.82
N ALA A 533 -0.23 6.87 35.41
CA ALA A 533 0.20 8.13 34.83
C ALA A 533 0.88 7.94 33.47
N ALA A 534 1.70 6.89 33.33
CA ALA A 534 2.33 6.53 32.07
C ALA A 534 1.31 6.08 31.01
N GLN A 535 0.28 5.34 31.41
CA GLN A 535 -0.82 4.94 30.53
C GLN A 535 -1.58 6.17 30.01
N ASP A 536 -1.96 7.08 30.92
CA ASP A 536 -2.64 8.33 30.56
C ASP A 536 -1.78 9.19 29.61
N TYR A 537 -0.46 9.28 29.87
CA TYR A 537 0.48 9.97 28.97
C TYR A 537 0.50 9.35 27.57
N ILE A 538 0.63 8.02 27.47
CA ILE A 538 0.70 7.32 26.19
C ILE A 538 -0.60 7.46 25.41
N ILE A 539 -1.76 7.36 26.08
CA ILE A 539 -3.07 7.58 25.47
C ILE A 539 -3.17 9.00 24.92
N GLY A 540 -2.69 10.00 25.67
CA GLY A 540 -2.60 11.39 25.20
C GLY A 540 -1.72 11.54 23.95
N VAL A 541 -0.57 10.85 23.91
CA VAL A 541 0.31 10.82 22.74
C VAL A 541 -0.37 10.20 21.52
N PHE A 542 -1.03 9.04 21.68
CA PHE A 542 -1.76 8.40 20.58
C PHE A 542 -2.97 9.19 20.11
N ARG A 543 -3.71 9.85 21.02
CA ARG A 543 -4.80 10.76 20.64
C ARG A 543 -4.29 11.92 19.81
N LYS A 544 -3.21 12.58 20.26
CA LYS A 544 -2.58 13.67 19.50
C LYS A 544 -2.10 13.18 18.14
N PHE A 545 -1.46 12.01 18.09
CA PHE A 545 -1.03 11.39 16.84
C PHE A 545 -2.19 11.16 15.88
N ALA A 546 -3.31 10.61 16.37
CA ALA A 546 -4.49 10.34 15.56
C ALA A 546 -5.00 11.62 14.89
N THR A 547 -5.21 12.67 15.69
CA THR A 547 -5.71 13.97 15.21
C THR A 547 -4.73 14.66 14.26
N ASP A 548 -3.45 14.78 14.62
CA ASP A 548 -2.45 15.52 13.83
C ASP A 548 -2.23 14.88 12.45
N ASN A 549 -2.33 13.55 12.36
CA ASN A 549 -2.10 12.81 11.11
C ASN A 549 -3.39 12.44 10.36
N ASN A 550 -4.57 12.75 10.93
CA ASN A 550 -5.86 12.27 10.43
C ASN A 550 -5.84 10.74 10.19
N CYS A 551 -5.39 10.00 11.21
CA CYS A 551 -5.29 8.54 11.21
C CYS A 551 -6.09 8.02 12.40
N HIS A 552 -6.89 6.95 12.23
CA HIS A 552 -7.56 6.34 13.37
C HIS A 552 -6.57 5.47 14.15
N VAL A 553 -6.65 5.50 15.48
CA VAL A 553 -5.86 4.60 16.33
C VAL A 553 -6.82 3.73 17.14
N THR A 554 -6.69 2.41 17.01
CA THR A 554 -7.41 1.43 17.81
C THR A 554 -6.45 0.86 18.83
N LEU A 555 -6.73 1.09 20.10
CA LEU A 555 -5.87 0.72 21.22
C LEU A 555 -6.55 -0.37 22.04
N VAL A 556 -5.96 -1.56 22.07
CA VAL A 556 -6.39 -2.62 22.99
C VAL A 556 -5.76 -2.34 24.35
N ILE A 557 -6.57 -2.47 25.41
CA ILE A 557 -6.17 -2.28 26.81
C ILE A 557 -6.82 -3.37 27.65
N HIS A 558 -6.08 -3.97 28.59
CA HIS A 558 -6.69 -4.74 29.67
C HIS A 558 -7.25 -3.83 30.78
N PRO A 559 -8.48 -4.08 31.27
CA PRO A 559 -9.01 -3.34 32.41
C PRO A 559 -8.21 -3.66 33.67
N ARG A 560 -8.40 -2.85 34.72
CA ARG A 560 -7.92 -3.24 36.05
C ARG A 560 -8.55 -4.57 36.47
N LYS A 561 -7.87 -5.31 37.36
CA LYS A 561 -8.48 -6.48 38.02
C LYS A 561 -9.67 -5.99 38.83
N GLU A 562 -10.86 -6.21 38.30
CA GLU A 562 -12.13 -6.06 39.01
C GLU A 562 -12.70 -7.45 39.29
N ASP A 563 -13.63 -7.54 40.24
CA ASP A 563 -14.32 -8.80 40.52
C ASP A 563 -15.06 -9.28 39.26
N ASP A 564 -14.97 -10.58 38.94
CA ASP A 564 -15.55 -11.17 37.71
C ASP A 564 -17.07 -10.93 37.57
N ASP A 565 -17.76 -10.62 38.68
CA ASP A 565 -19.20 -10.35 38.75
C ASP A 565 -19.61 -8.89 38.51
N LYS A 566 -18.66 -7.96 38.27
CA LYS A 566 -18.96 -6.54 38.02
C LYS A 566 -18.81 -6.17 36.55
N GLU A 567 -19.81 -5.47 36.03
CA GLU A 567 -19.70 -4.85 34.70
C GLU A 567 -18.60 -3.78 34.68
N LEU A 568 -17.75 -3.83 33.66
CA LEU A 568 -16.67 -2.86 33.46
C LEU A 568 -17.25 -1.45 33.25
N GLN A 569 -16.77 -0.49 34.02
CA GLN A 569 -17.13 0.92 33.90
C GLN A 569 -15.99 1.72 33.26
N THR A 570 -16.28 2.96 32.83
CA THR A 570 -15.25 3.87 32.30
C THR A 570 -14.11 4.10 33.31
N ALA A 571 -14.42 4.08 34.60
CA ALA A 571 -13.44 4.19 35.69
C ALA A 571 -12.53 2.95 35.82
N SER A 572 -12.94 1.80 35.29
CA SER A 572 -12.16 0.55 35.27
C SER A 572 -10.99 0.61 34.28
N ILE A 573 -11.03 1.57 33.35
CA ILE A 573 -10.06 1.77 32.26
C ILE A 573 -9.15 2.97 32.54
N PHE A 574 -9.71 4.07 33.08
CA PHE A 574 -9.01 5.34 33.27
C PHE A 574 -8.82 5.68 34.75
N GLY A 575 -7.58 6.01 35.15
CA GLY A 575 -7.27 6.38 36.53
C GLY A 575 -7.58 7.83 36.88
N SER A 576 -7.83 8.69 35.89
CA SER A 576 -8.17 10.11 36.08
C SER A 576 -9.24 10.59 35.08
N ALA A 577 -10.07 11.55 35.49
CA ALA A 577 -11.18 12.10 34.71
C ALA A 577 -10.77 12.87 33.43
N LYS A 578 -9.47 12.97 33.13
CA LYS A 578 -8.97 13.66 31.93
C LYS A 578 -9.26 12.92 30.62
N VAL A 579 -9.58 11.62 30.69
CA VAL A 579 -9.86 10.82 29.49
C VAL A 579 -11.36 10.63 29.24
N SER A 580 -12.20 10.75 30.28
CA SER A 580 -13.66 10.67 30.16
C SER A 580 -14.32 11.98 29.72
N GLY A 581 -13.63 13.11 29.85
CA GLY A 581 -14.10 14.41 29.38
C GLY A 581 -13.13 15.04 28.40
N LEU A 582 -13.24 14.68 27.11
CA LEU A 582 -12.81 15.46 25.94
C LEU A 582 -13.16 14.74 24.65
#